data_AF-A0A7S6UH46-F1
#
_entry.id   AF-A0A7S6UH46-F1
#
_cell.length_a   1.000
_cell.length_b   1.000
_cell.length_c   1.000
_cell.angle_alpha   90.00
_cell.angle_beta   90.00
_cell.angle_gamma   90.00
#
_symmetry.space_group_name_H-M   'P 1'
#
loop_
_entity.id
_entity.type
_entity.pdbx_description
1 polymer ?
#
loop_
_entity_poly.entity_id
_entity_poly.type
_entity_poly.pdbx_seq_one_letter_code
_entity_poly.pdbx_strand_id
1 'polypeptide(L)'
;MQDRAPLPPGENAFPAIWLLNYEVPREQLQAVAEADIAQSSETVTPAGDGLVVESQRAALTGFEQQRPSREDAQLFCNGGDIDCLARVRADLGAYEGLIARHRGLLDRVAALQDYGYYRSPPSAPSHAMLPPLQPAGYELTRVAWQFANGDVDGALAGACNGVQTWRRLGANSDAPLIRRVADAYTDRYIRLLAGMLGEVGPTHELPTSCATAFAAPTVADASLCEAMRGEFVVSTHHIRELAVDSSTAPSRIPNLLPALTWDPEKSLAILADGHSWACSDATANNLVSDVRVDPGQNRQSLWRLECVANPTGCILADIAFPAYYNYQWKAQDHAARLELMGALLWLRSNARTDEPLEPQLTAYWQQHRRGNRELRLEDDGRTVKLQMYADGPDTWWSLPFFPAAE
;
A
#
# COMPACT_ATOMS: atom_id res chain seq x y z
N MET A 1 -2.84 25.41 -9.50
CA MET A 1 -2.20 24.17 -10.00
C MET A 1 -0.69 24.10 -9.70
N GLN A 2 -0.12 25.03 -8.92
CA GLN A 2 1.35 25.23 -8.81
C GLN A 2 2.07 24.54 -7.63
N ASP A 3 1.36 23.86 -6.70
CA ASP A 3 1.99 23.28 -5.49
C ASP A 3 1.99 21.74 -5.47
N ARG A 4 2.32 21.08 -6.58
CA ARG A 4 2.60 19.64 -6.57
C ARG A 4 4.10 19.40 -6.67
N ALA A 5 4.63 18.52 -5.82
CA ALA A 5 6.00 18.05 -5.92
C ALA A 5 6.28 17.53 -7.36
N PRO A 6 7.51 17.70 -7.88
CA PRO A 6 7.89 17.22 -9.19
C PRO A 6 7.46 15.76 -9.39
N LEU A 7 7.02 15.42 -10.60
CA LEU A 7 6.62 14.05 -10.89
C LEU A 7 7.86 13.13 -10.80
N PRO A 8 7.77 11.99 -10.11
CA PRO A 8 8.78 10.95 -10.22
C PRO A 8 8.92 10.48 -11.67
N PRO A 9 10.06 9.89 -12.06
CA PRO A 9 10.24 9.37 -13.42
C PRO A 9 9.25 8.23 -13.71
N GLY A 10 8.92 8.05 -14.99
CA GLY A 10 8.03 6.98 -15.48
C GLY A 10 6.59 7.41 -15.71
N GLU A 11 5.71 6.44 -15.97
CA GLU A 11 4.28 6.67 -16.21
C GLU A 11 3.47 6.62 -14.91
N ASN A 12 2.32 7.33 -14.89
CA ASN A 12 1.38 7.31 -13.77
C ASN A 12 0.54 6.02 -13.77
N ALA A 13 0.58 5.26 -12.68
CA ALA A 13 -0.21 4.04 -12.51
C ALA A 13 -1.71 4.30 -12.23
N PHE A 14 -2.09 5.55 -11.93
CA PHE A 14 -3.47 5.87 -11.56
C PHE A 14 -4.51 5.37 -12.58
N PRO A 15 -4.40 5.67 -13.90
CA PRO A 15 -5.39 5.20 -14.88
C PRO A 15 -5.46 3.67 -14.97
N ALA A 16 -4.30 2.99 -14.92
CA ALA A 16 -4.23 1.54 -14.98
C ALA A 16 -4.93 0.87 -13.80
N ILE A 17 -4.73 1.41 -12.59
CA ILE A 17 -5.37 0.92 -11.37
C ILE A 17 -6.86 1.30 -11.33
N TRP A 18 -7.21 2.54 -11.73
CA TRP A 18 -8.59 3.04 -11.76
C TRP A 18 -9.52 2.24 -12.67
N LEU A 19 -8.97 1.76 -13.79
CA LEU A 19 -9.69 1.05 -14.84
C LEU A 19 -9.45 -0.46 -14.82
N LEU A 20 -8.74 -1.01 -13.82
CA LEU A 20 -8.23 -2.39 -13.82
C LEU A 20 -9.28 -3.47 -14.09
N ASN A 21 -10.52 -3.24 -13.66
CA ASN A 21 -11.67 -4.13 -13.87
C ASN A 21 -12.18 -4.14 -15.32
N TYR A 22 -11.65 -3.32 -16.20
CA TYR A 22 -12.10 -3.16 -17.57
C TYR A 22 -10.95 -3.44 -18.53
N GLU A 23 -11.26 -4.06 -19.65
CA GLU A 23 -10.30 -4.24 -20.74
C GLU A 23 -10.17 -2.94 -21.53
N VAL A 24 -9.34 -2.03 -21.03
CA VAL A 24 -9.01 -0.77 -21.70
C VAL A 24 -7.59 -0.86 -22.26
N PRO A 25 -7.39 -0.60 -23.58
CA PRO A 25 -6.05 -0.59 -24.16
C PRO A 25 -5.13 0.42 -23.50
N ARG A 26 -3.83 0.09 -23.37
CA ARG A 26 -2.86 0.89 -22.61
C ARG A 26 -2.80 2.35 -23.07
N GLU A 27 -2.88 2.57 -24.37
CA GLU A 27 -2.86 3.88 -25.02
C GLU A 27 -4.12 4.71 -24.76
N GLN A 28 -5.22 4.09 -24.34
CA GLN A 28 -6.50 4.74 -24.04
C GLN A 28 -6.70 4.99 -22.54
N LEU A 29 -5.91 4.36 -21.67
CA LEU A 29 -6.10 4.40 -20.22
C LEU A 29 -6.26 5.82 -19.67
N GLN A 30 -5.36 6.75 -20.05
CA GLN A 30 -5.39 8.12 -19.56
C GLN A 30 -6.70 8.83 -19.97
N ALA A 31 -7.04 8.80 -21.26
CA ALA A 31 -8.21 9.49 -21.79
C ALA A 31 -9.52 8.92 -21.20
N VAL A 32 -9.61 7.59 -21.06
CA VAL A 32 -10.79 6.94 -20.47
C VAL A 32 -10.92 7.26 -18.99
N ALA A 33 -9.81 7.27 -18.23
CA ALA A 33 -9.85 7.59 -16.81
C ALA A 33 -10.28 9.05 -16.56
N GLU A 34 -9.77 9.99 -17.35
CA GLU A 34 -10.17 11.40 -17.28
C GLU A 34 -11.66 11.59 -17.63
N ALA A 35 -12.12 10.94 -18.71
CA ALA A 35 -13.53 10.99 -19.11
C ALA A 35 -14.44 10.38 -18.03
N ASP A 36 -14.04 9.26 -17.44
CA ASP A 36 -14.79 8.60 -16.37
C ASP A 36 -14.88 9.46 -15.12
N ILE A 37 -13.79 10.10 -14.70
CA ILE A 37 -13.80 11.02 -13.55
C ILE A 37 -14.70 12.22 -13.82
N ALA A 38 -14.61 12.82 -15.01
CA ALA A 38 -15.42 13.99 -15.37
C ALA A 38 -16.91 13.69 -15.51
N GLN A 39 -17.28 12.46 -15.91
CA GLN A 39 -18.67 12.05 -16.14
C GLN A 39 -19.27 11.27 -14.97
N SER A 40 -18.45 10.85 -14.00
CA SER A 40 -18.92 10.08 -12.87
C SER A 40 -19.90 10.87 -12.03
N SER A 41 -21.00 10.23 -11.69
CA SER A 41 -21.97 10.74 -10.72
C SER A 41 -22.31 9.65 -9.73
N GLU A 42 -22.48 10.04 -8.47
CA GLU A 42 -22.91 9.17 -7.39
C GLU A 42 -24.34 9.51 -7.01
N THR A 43 -25.21 8.49 -6.97
CA THR A 43 -26.53 8.60 -6.39
C THR A 43 -26.52 7.88 -5.05
N VAL A 44 -26.65 8.63 -3.96
CA VAL A 44 -26.76 8.08 -2.60
C VAL A 44 -28.23 7.91 -2.27
N THR A 45 -28.67 6.66 -2.11
CA THR A 45 -30.04 6.33 -1.72
C THR A 45 -30.08 5.75 -0.30
N PRO A 46 -31.02 6.18 0.56
CA PRO A 46 -31.26 5.51 1.83
C PRO A 46 -31.77 4.08 1.60
N ALA A 47 -31.16 3.09 2.25
CA ALA A 47 -31.58 1.70 2.17
C ALA A 47 -31.59 1.07 3.58
N GLY A 48 -32.78 1.03 4.19
CA GLY A 48 -32.92 0.59 5.59
C GLY A 48 -32.11 1.48 6.55
N ASP A 49 -31.31 0.84 7.42
CA ASP A 49 -30.40 1.54 8.35
C ASP A 49 -29.09 2.02 7.70
N GLY A 50 -28.95 1.82 6.37
CA GLY A 50 -27.74 2.11 5.61
C GLY A 50 -27.93 3.10 4.47
N LEU A 51 -26.82 3.39 3.78
CA LEU A 51 -26.77 4.15 2.53
C LEU A 51 -26.29 3.22 1.42
N VAL A 52 -26.95 3.24 0.27
CA VAL A 52 -26.48 2.62 -0.96
C VAL A 52 -25.96 3.73 -1.86
N VAL A 53 -24.72 3.58 -2.33
CA VAL A 53 -24.11 4.50 -3.30
C VAL A 53 -24.06 3.79 -4.64
N GLU A 54 -24.81 4.31 -5.62
CA GLU A 54 -24.74 3.86 -7.01
C GLU A 54 -23.88 4.85 -7.81
N SER A 55 -22.83 4.35 -8.47
CA SER A 55 -22.00 5.17 -9.34
C SER A 55 -22.32 4.90 -10.81
N GLN A 56 -22.55 5.97 -11.57
CA GLN A 56 -22.70 5.92 -13.02
C GLN A 56 -21.35 6.18 -13.68
N ARG A 57 -20.85 5.21 -14.47
CA ARG A 57 -19.55 5.26 -15.14
C ARG A 57 -19.71 5.23 -16.66
N ALA A 58 -20.34 6.27 -17.22
CA ALA A 58 -20.74 6.33 -18.62
C ALA A 58 -19.55 6.19 -19.59
N ALA A 59 -18.39 6.73 -19.25
CA ALA A 59 -17.17 6.64 -20.05
C ALA A 59 -16.63 5.19 -20.21
N LEU A 60 -17.12 4.25 -19.40
CA LEU A 60 -16.75 2.84 -19.48
C LEU A 60 -17.70 2.01 -20.36
N THR A 61 -18.73 2.65 -20.92
CA THR A 61 -19.65 1.99 -21.83
C THR A 61 -18.90 1.47 -23.07
N GLY A 62 -18.99 0.16 -23.31
CA GLY A 62 -18.35 -0.49 -24.46
C GLY A 62 -17.03 -1.18 -24.15
N PHE A 63 -16.46 -1.01 -22.94
CA PHE A 63 -15.33 -1.82 -22.49
C PHE A 63 -15.81 -3.08 -21.78
N GLU A 64 -15.15 -4.21 -22.05
CA GLU A 64 -15.46 -5.48 -21.40
C GLU A 64 -15.08 -5.43 -19.92
N GLN A 65 -16.00 -5.83 -19.04
CA GLN A 65 -15.73 -5.94 -17.61
C GLN A 65 -15.09 -7.30 -17.31
N GLN A 66 -13.86 -7.28 -16.81
CA GLN A 66 -13.09 -8.46 -16.43
C GLN A 66 -12.90 -8.57 -14.90
N ARG A 67 -13.89 -8.10 -14.16
CA ARG A 67 -13.95 -8.29 -12.70
C ARG A 67 -14.25 -9.76 -12.41
N PRO A 68 -13.45 -10.45 -11.56
CA PRO A 68 -13.75 -11.83 -11.21
C PRO A 68 -15.10 -11.97 -10.51
N SER A 69 -15.74 -13.13 -10.71
CA SER A 69 -16.95 -13.50 -9.99
C SER A 69 -16.66 -13.56 -8.48
N ARG A 70 -17.70 -13.51 -7.63
CA ARG A 70 -17.51 -13.62 -6.17
C ARG A 70 -16.84 -14.94 -5.77
N GLU A 71 -17.10 -16.01 -6.52
CA GLU A 71 -16.52 -17.33 -6.31
C GLU A 71 -15.02 -17.34 -6.69
N ASP A 72 -14.68 -16.88 -7.89
CA ASP A 72 -13.29 -16.77 -8.32
C ASP A 72 -12.48 -15.80 -7.44
N ALA A 73 -13.07 -14.68 -7.01
CA ALA A 73 -12.44 -13.71 -6.12
C ALA A 73 -12.02 -14.30 -4.77
N GLN A 74 -12.72 -15.34 -4.29
CA GLN A 74 -12.37 -16.06 -3.06
C GLN A 74 -11.19 -17.00 -3.27
N LEU A 75 -10.96 -17.51 -4.49
CA LEU A 75 -9.86 -18.41 -4.82
C LEU A 75 -8.51 -17.69 -4.90
N PHE A 76 -8.49 -16.44 -5.38
CA PHE A 76 -7.27 -15.63 -5.37
C PHE A 76 -6.72 -15.45 -3.94
N CYS A 77 -5.41 -15.57 -3.80
CA CYS A 77 -4.70 -15.30 -2.55
C CYS A 77 -4.95 -13.85 -2.13
N ASN A 78 -5.78 -13.66 -1.11
CA ASN A 78 -6.21 -12.37 -0.62
C ASN A 78 -5.98 -12.27 0.91
N GLY A 79 -6.45 -11.20 1.54
CA GLY A 79 -5.97 -10.75 2.86
C GLY A 79 -5.92 -11.83 3.95
N GLY A 80 -4.73 -12.03 4.54
CA GLY A 80 -4.51 -12.91 5.69
C GLY A 80 -4.04 -14.33 5.35
N ASP A 81 -4.04 -14.73 4.08
CA ASP A 81 -3.56 -16.05 3.65
C ASP A 81 -2.03 -16.14 3.83
N ILE A 82 -1.58 -16.56 5.02
CA ILE A 82 -0.16 -16.80 5.33
C ILE A 82 0.41 -17.91 4.44
N ASP A 83 -0.44 -18.86 4.00
CA ASP A 83 -0.03 -20.06 3.27
C ASP A 83 -0.59 -20.14 1.83
N CYS A 84 -0.56 -19.04 1.08
CA CYS A 84 -1.01 -18.99 -0.33
C CYS A 84 -0.42 -20.15 -1.18
N LEU A 85 0.86 -20.48 -0.98
CA LEU A 85 1.52 -21.56 -1.70
C LEU A 85 0.91 -22.94 -1.39
N ALA A 86 0.65 -23.23 -0.11
CA ALA A 86 0.03 -24.51 0.30
C ALA A 86 -1.39 -24.63 -0.25
N ARG A 87 -2.15 -23.53 -0.23
CA ARG A 87 -3.50 -23.47 -0.78
C ARG A 87 -3.54 -23.78 -2.26
N VAL A 88 -2.63 -23.20 -3.05
CA VAL A 88 -2.55 -23.45 -4.49
C VAL A 88 -2.18 -24.91 -4.80
N ARG A 89 -1.27 -25.51 -4.02
CA ARG A 89 -0.90 -26.92 -4.17
C ARG A 89 -2.02 -27.90 -3.89
N ALA A 90 -2.92 -27.56 -2.98
CA ALA A 90 -4.04 -28.43 -2.63
C ALA A 90 -4.97 -28.69 -3.83
N ASP A 91 -5.01 -27.79 -4.83
CA ASP A 91 -5.82 -27.94 -6.04
C ASP A 91 -5.21 -27.23 -7.26
N LEU A 92 -4.10 -27.77 -7.79
CA LEU A 92 -3.41 -27.20 -8.95
C LEU A 92 -4.32 -27.03 -10.18
N GLY A 93 -5.24 -27.98 -10.41
CA GLY A 93 -6.14 -27.95 -11.57
C GLY A 93 -7.17 -26.81 -11.49
N ALA A 94 -7.73 -26.55 -10.31
CA ALA A 94 -8.62 -25.40 -10.13
C ALA A 94 -7.88 -24.07 -10.36
N TYR A 95 -6.65 -23.95 -9.87
CA TYR A 95 -5.84 -22.74 -10.05
C TYR A 95 -5.35 -22.53 -11.49
N GLU A 96 -5.00 -23.61 -12.21
CA GLU A 96 -4.72 -23.53 -13.65
C GLU A 96 -5.93 -22.97 -14.42
N GLY A 97 -7.12 -23.50 -14.14
CA GLY A 97 -8.36 -23.00 -14.72
C GLY A 97 -8.66 -21.54 -14.34
N LEU A 98 -8.45 -21.16 -13.07
CA LEU A 98 -8.63 -19.79 -12.59
C LEU A 98 -7.72 -18.80 -13.31
N ILE A 99 -6.43 -19.13 -13.44
CA ILE A 99 -5.43 -18.30 -14.09
C ILE A 99 -5.73 -18.16 -15.58
N ALA A 100 -6.12 -19.26 -16.25
CA ALA A 100 -6.50 -19.22 -17.66
C ALA A 100 -7.71 -18.31 -17.90
N ARG A 101 -8.75 -18.39 -17.05
CA ARG A 101 -9.96 -17.55 -17.16
C ARG A 101 -9.67 -16.07 -16.96
N HIS A 102 -8.75 -15.72 -16.07
CA HIS A 102 -8.45 -14.33 -15.68
C HIS A 102 -7.13 -13.80 -16.25
N ARG A 103 -6.59 -14.44 -17.30
CA ARG A 103 -5.28 -14.10 -17.87
C ARG A 103 -5.16 -12.62 -18.24
N GLY A 104 -6.17 -12.04 -18.91
CA GLY A 104 -6.15 -10.63 -19.31
C GLY A 104 -6.05 -9.67 -18.13
N LEU A 105 -6.77 -9.95 -17.04
CA LEU A 105 -6.67 -9.18 -15.80
C LEU A 105 -5.26 -9.32 -15.19
N LEU A 106 -4.76 -10.54 -15.05
CA LEU A 106 -3.45 -10.81 -14.46
C LEU A 106 -2.30 -10.19 -15.27
N ASP A 107 -2.41 -10.18 -16.60
CA ASP A 107 -1.43 -9.51 -17.49
C ASP A 107 -1.42 -8.00 -17.26
N ARG A 108 -2.60 -7.36 -17.07
CA ARG A 108 -2.68 -5.93 -16.71
C ARG A 108 -2.13 -5.64 -15.31
N VAL A 109 -2.34 -6.55 -14.35
CA VAL A 109 -1.75 -6.41 -13.01
C VAL A 109 -0.23 -6.52 -13.08
N ALA A 110 0.32 -7.48 -13.82
CA ALA A 110 1.77 -7.60 -14.00
C ALA A 110 2.36 -6.38 -14.73
N ALA A 111 1.64 -5.79 -15.69
CA ALA A 111 2.06 -4.57 -16.38
C ALA A 111 2.18 -3.34 -15.45
N LEU A 112 1.67 -3.40 -14.20
CA LEU A 112 1.93 -2.35 -13.20
C LEU A 112 3.43 -2.14 -12.94
N GLN A 113 4.27 -3.16 -13.21
CA GLN A 113 5.73 -3.06 -13.11
C GLN A 113 6.35 -2.02 -14.06
N ASP A 114 5.62 -1.55 -15.07
CA ASP A 114 6.13 -0.56 -16.02
C ASP A 114 5.87 0.89 -15.57
N TYR A 115 5.06 1.08 -14.52
CA TYR A 115 4.69 2.40 -14.03
C TYR A 115 5.62 2.90 -12.92
N GLY A 116 5.93 4.19 -12.93
CA GLY A 116 6.91 4.79 -12.04
C GLY A 116 6.34 5.31 -10.72
N TYR A 117 5.08 5.76 -10.72
CA TYR A 117 4.44 6.42 -9.60
C TYR A 117 2.92 6.26 -9.60
N TYR A 118 2.26 6.60 -8.49
CA TYR A 118 0.81 6.74 -8.44
C TYR A 118 0.44 8.18 -8.06
N ARG A 119 -0.31 8.86 -8.92
CA ARG A 119 -0.83 10.20 -8.64
C ARG A 119 -2.29 10.32 -9.03
N SER A 120 -3.14 10.54 -8.04
CA SER A 120 -4.57 10.77 -8.28
C SER A 120 -4.85 12.21 -8.70
N PRO A 121 -5.82 12.47 -9.60
CA PRO A 121 -6.28 13.82 -9.87
C PRO A 121 -7.02 14.35 -8.63
N PRO A 122 -6.89 15.65 -8.26
CA PRO A 122 -7.58 16.21 -7.10
C PRO A 122 -9.11 16.10 -7.17
N SER A 123 -9.64 16.10 -8.39
CA SER A 123 -11.06 15.95 -8.71
C SER A 123 -11.50 14.49 -8.81
N ALA A 124 -10.63 13.52 -8.52
CA ALA A 124 -11.05 12.12 -8.43
C ALA A 124 -12.20 12.03 -7.41
N PRO A 125 -13.26 11.25 -7.69
CA PRO A 125 -14.37 11.10 -6.77
C PRO A 125 -13.90 10.66 -5.40
N SER A 126 -14.65 11.08 -4.37
CA SER A 126 -14.30 10.85 -2.97
C SER A 126 -14.14 9.36 -2.62
N HIS A 127 -13.81 9.05 -1.35
CA HIS A 127 -13.64 7.67 -0.86
C HIS A 127 -14.79 6.70 -1.19
N ALA A 128 -15.97 7.16 -1.64
CA ALA A 128 -17.06 6.33 -2.10
C ALA A 128 -16.75 5.57 -3.41
N MET A 129 -15.88 6.09 -4.29
CA MET A 129 -15.45 5.39 -5.51
C MET A 129 -13.95 5.09 -5.47
N LEU A 130 -13.58 4.12 -4.64
CA LEU A 130 -12.20 3.63 -4.59
C LEU A 130 -11.84 2.89 -5.89
N PRO A 131 -10.59 3.01 -6.37
CA PRO A 131 -10.10 2.14 -7.43
C PRO A 131 -10.24 0.66 -7.02
N PRO A 132 -10.33 -0.26 -7.99
CA PRO A 132 -10.36 -1.71 -7.74
C PRO A 132 -9.00 -2.23 -7.24
N LEU A 133 -8.70 -1.96 -5.97
CA LEU A 133 -7.41 -2.29 -5.36
C LEU A 133 -7.24 -3.79 -5.18
N GLN A 134 -8.31 -4.51 -4.82
CA GLN A 134 -8.25 -5.96 -4.58
C GLN A 134 -7.68 -6.74 -5.79
N PRO A 135 -8.20 -6.56 -7.03
CA PRO A 135 -7.62 -7.18 -8.21
C PRO A 135 -6.14 -6.91 -8.45
N ALA A 136 -5.62 -5.76 -8.03
CA ALA A 136 -4.20 -5.44 -8.18
C ALA A 136 -3.28 -6.39 -7.38
N GLY A 137 -3.83 -7.11 -6.39
CA GLY A 137 -3.10 -8.13 -5.65
C GLY A 137 -3.16 -9.54 -6.23
N TYR A 138 -3.98 -9.80 -7.26
CA TYR A 138 -4.28 -11.17 -7.71
C TYR A 138 -3.10 -11.88 -8.37
N GLU A 139 -2.14 -11.12 -8.87
CA GLU A 139 -0.92 -11.65 -9.48
C GLU A 139 -0.11 -12.56 -8.55
N LEU A 140 -0.18 -12.33 -7.23
CA LEU A 140 0.43 -13.18 -6.22
C LEU A 140 0.02 -14.66 -6.38
N THR A 141 -1.23 -14.90 -6.77
CA THR A 141 -1.78 -16.25 -6.98
C THR A 141 -1.14 -16.93 -8.19
N ARG A 142 -0.93 -16.18 -9.28
CA ARG A 142 -0.25 -16.69 -10.48
C ARG A 142 1.18 -17.07 -10.17
N VAL A 143 1.89 -16.24 -9.40
CA VAL A 143 3.26 -16.52 -8.94
C VAL A 143 3.31 -17.79 -8.07
N ALA A 144 2.39 -17.93 -7.11
CA ALA A 144 2.32 -19.14 -6.28
C ALA A 144 2.01 -20.40 -7.11
N TRP A 145 1.13 -20.30 -8.10
CA TRP A 145 0.83 -21.39 -9.03
C TRP A 145 2.00 -21.75 -9.92
N GLN A 146 2.74 -20.77 -10.46
CA GLN A 146 3.95 -21.03 -11.26
C GLN A 146 4.94 -21.90 -10.47
N PHE A 147 5.22 -21.52 -9.21
CA PHE A 147 6.12 -22.30 -8.35
C PHE A 147 5.57 -23.71 -8.09
N ALA A 148 4.29 -23.81 -7.73
CA ALA A 148 3.65 -25.08 -7.43
C ALA A 148 3.55 -26.01 -8.66
N ASN A 149 3.52 -25.44 -9.87
CA ASN A 149 3.52 -26.16 -11.14
C ASN A 149 4.93 -26.43 -11.71
N GLY A 150 5.99 -26.08 -10.98
CA GLY A 150 7.38 -26.38 -11.33
C GLY A 150 8.15 -25.29 -12.07
N ASP A 151 7.54 -24.14 -12.37
CA ASP A 151 8.23 -22.95 -12.89
C ASP A 151 8.84 -22.14 -11.73
N VAL A 152 9.91 -22.71 -11.15
CA VAL A 152 10.60 -22.15 -9.98
C VAL A 152 11.21 -20.78 -10.30
N ASP A 153 11.97 -20.67 -11.39
CA ASP A 153 12.66 -19.42 -11.75
C ASP A 153 11.68 -18.30 -12.10
N GLY A 154 10.64 -18.61 -12.86
CA GLY A 154 9.58 -17.67 -13.20
C GLY A 154 8.86 -17.16 -11.96
N ALA A 155 8.57 -18.04 -11.00
CA ALA A 155 7.91 -17.65 -9.75
C ALA A 155 8.79 -16.81 -8.82
N LEU A 156 10.07 -17.18 -8.65
CA LEU A 156 11.02 -16.37 -7.87
C LEU A 156 11.15 -14.96 -8.48
N ALA A 157 11.25 -14.89 -9.81
CA ALA A 157 11.33 -13.61 -10.52
C ALA A 157 10.03 -12.80 -10.34
N GLY A 158 8.87 -13.46 -10.47
CA GLY A 158 7.55 -12.86 -10.27
C GLY A 158 7.37 -12.28 -8.86
N ALA A 159 7.80 -13.00 -7.82
CA ALA A 159 7.71 -12.50 -6.45
C ALA A 159 8.61 -11.28 -6.22
N CYS A 160 9.85 -11.31 -6.72
CA CYS A 160 10.77 -10.18 -6.63
C CYS A 160 10.29 -8.96 -7.44
N ASN A 161 9.73 -9.17 -8.64
CA ASN A 161 9.12 -8.10 -9.44
C ASN A 161 7.88 -7.51 -8.74
N GLY A 162 7.08 -8.35 -8.06
CA GLY A 162 5.96 -7.92 -7.25
C GLY A 162 6.38 -6.99 -6.11
N VAL A 163 7.41 -7.38 -5.35
CA VAL A 163 8.02 -6.52 -4.31
C VAL A 163 8.50 -5.19 -4.92
N GLN A 164 9.27 -5.24 -6.01
CA GLN A 164 9.80 -4.04 -6.65
C GLN A 164 8.69 -3.09 -7.13
N THR A 165 7.65 -3.64 -7.74
CA THR A 165 6.51 -2.87 -8.26
C THR A 165 5.81 -2.13 -7.14
N TRP A 166 5.40 -2.84 -6.09
CA TRP A 166 4.65 -2.24 -5.00
C TRP A 166 5.51 -1.33 -4.12
N ARG A 167 6.77 -1.69 -3.86
CA ARG A 167 7.74 -0.80 -3.21
C ARG A 167 7.86 0.54 -3.94
N ARG A 168 8.06 0.51 -5.27
CA ARG A 168 8.19 1.72 -6.09
C ARG A 168 6.90 2.55 -6.12
N LEU A 169 5.76 1.91 -6.40
CA LEU A 169 4.48 2.62 -6.45
C LEU A 169 4.10 3.23 -5.09
N GLY A 170 4.39 2.53 -3.99
CA GLY A 170 4.14 3.02 -2.62
C GLY A 170 5.02 4.21 -2.25
N ALA A 171 6.32 4.12 -2.50
CA ALA A 171 7.28 5.20 -2.24
C ALA A 171 6.99 6.46 -3.08
N ASN A 172 6.45 6.27 -4.29
CA ASN A 172 6.12 7.33 -5.24
C ASN A 172 4.60 7.60 -5.33
N SER A 173 3.84 7.37 -4.27
CA SER A 173 2.39 7.60 -4.23
C SER A 173 2.04 8.94 -3.57
N ASP A 174 1.11 9.67 -4.18
CA ASP A 174 0.48 10.85 -3.56
C ASP A 174 -0.78 10.53 -2.74
N ALA A 175 -1.15 9.25 -2.64
CA ALA A 175 -2.33 8.80 -1.91
C ALA A 175 -1.95 7.89 -0.72
N PRO A 176 -2.34 8.23 0.53
CA PRO A 176 -2.07 7.40 1.71
C PRO A 176 -2.69 6.01 1.62
N LEU A 177 -3.86 5.89 0.97
CA LEU A 177 -4.50 4.60 0.71
C LEU A 177 -3.61 3.69 -0.14
N ILE A 178 -3.06 4.22 -1.25
CA ILE A 178 -2.19 3.45 -2.14
C ILE A 178 -0.88 3.10 -1.46
N ARG A 179 -0.31 4.03 -0.69
CA ARG A 179 0.88 3.76 0.13
C ARG A 179 0.67 2.52 1.01
N ARG A 180 -0.45 2.48 1.73
CA ARG A 180 -0.80 1.36 2.61
C ARG A 180 -1.04 0.04 1.85
N VAL A 181 -1.70 0.12 0.69
CA VAL A 181 -1.95 -1.04 -0.19
C VAL A 181 -0.63 -1.61 -0.70
N ALA A 182 0.27 -0.74 -1.15
CA ALA A 182 1.61 -1.10 -1.59
C ALA A 182 2.43 -1.76 -0.47
N ASP A 183 2.40 -1.20 0.74
CA ASP A 183 3.07 -1.81 1.90
C ASP A 183 2.54 -3.22 2.17
N ALA A 184 1.22 -3.42 2.08
CA ALA A 184 0.56 -4.71 2.30
C ALA A 184 0.85 -5.73 1.19
N TYR A 185 0.89 -5.33 -0.09
CA TYR A 185 1.23 -6.24 -1.17
C TYR A 185 2.71 -6.60 -1.17
N THR A 186 3.58 -5.66 -0.83
CA THR A 186 5.00 -5.96 -0.64
C THR A 186 5.19 -7.03 0.44
N ASP A 187 4.53 -6.89 1.60
CA ASP A 187 4.57 -7.92 2.65
C ASP A 187 4.16 -9.32 2.13
N ARG A 188 3.07 -9.41 1.37
CA ARG A 188 2.61 -10.69 0.82
C ARG A 188 3.60 -11.32 -0.15
N TYR A 189 4.19 -10.52 -1.04
CA TYR A 189 5.22 -11.03 -1.95
C TYR A 189 6.49 -11.45 -1.20
N ILE A 190 6.87 -10.75 -0.13
CA ILE A 190 7.98 -11.16 0.74
C ILE A 190 7.71 -12.52 1.39
N ARG A 191 6.50 -12.71 1.95
CA ARG A 191 6.09 -13.98 2.56
C ARG A 191 6.07 -15.12 1.55
N LEU A 192 5.51 -14.89 0.35
CA LEU A 192 5.51 -15.89 -0.71
C LEU A 192 6.94 -16.25 -1.12
N LEU A 193 7.80 -15.26 -1.32
CA LEU A 193 9.21 -15.49 -1.65
C LEU A 193 9.92 -16.29 -0.54
N ALA A 194 9.75 -15.92 0.72
CA ALA A 194 10.34 -16.64 1.84
C ALA A 194 9.85 -18.11 1.90
N GLY A 195 8.57 -18.36 1.65
CA GLY A 195 8.02 -19.72 1.57
C GLY A 195 8.65 -20.53 0.44
N MET A 196 8.75 -19.95 -0.76
CA MET A 196 9.43 -20.59 -1.91
C MET A 196 10.91 -20.85 -1.61
N LEU A 197 11.60 -19.91 -0.97
CA LEU A 197 13.02 -20.03 -0.61
C LEU A 197 13.30 -21.07 0.48
N GLY A 198 12.31 -21.36 1.33
CA GLY A 198 12.38 -22.46 2.30
C GLY A 198 12.37 -23.84 1.64
N GLU A 199 11.93 -23.95 0.39
CA GLU A 199 11.80 -25.20 -0.34
C GLU A 199 12.87 -25.42 -1.40
N VAL A 200 13.45 -24.35 -1.94
CA VAL A 200 14.58 -24.46 -2.87
C VAL A 200 15.90 -24.56 -2.09
N GLY A 201 16.73 -25.54 -2.45
CA GLY A 201 18.02 -25.75 -1.79
C GLY A 201 18.91 -24.50 -1.83
N PRO A 202 19.87 -24.34 -0.89
CA PRO A 202 20.71 -23.15 -0.73
C PRO A 202 21.48 -22.72 -1.99
N THR A 203 21.72 -23.66 -2.91
CA THR A 203 22.48 -23.46 -4.16
C THR A 203 21.65 -22.96 -5.34
N HIS A 204 20.32 -22.91 -5.23
CA HIS A 204 19.47 -22.37 -6.31
C HIS A 204 19.75 -20.88 -6.51
N GLU A 205 20.10 -20.48 -7.73
CA GLU A 205 20.44 -19.11 -8.08
C GLU A 205 19.20 -18.19 -8.01
N LEU A 206 19.38 -16.99 -7.46
CA LEU A 206 18.29 -16.03 -7.38
C LEU A 206 18.24 -15.15 -8.64
N PRO A 207 17.04 -14.84 -9.16
CA PRO A 207 16.87 -13.88 -10.25
C PRO A 207 17.46 -12.51 -9.89
N THR A 208 18.01 -11.82 -10.88
CA THR A 208 18.60 -10.47 -10.71
C THR A 208 17.60 -9.44 -10.20
N SER A 209 16.30 -9.62 -10.46
CA SER A 209 15.23 -8.77 -9.93
C SER A 209 15.20 -8.74 -8.40
N CYS A 210 15.59 -9.84 -7.73
CA CYS A 210 15.62 -9.90 -6.27
C CYS A 210 16.66 -8.96 -5.67
N ALA A 211 17.81 -8.77 -6.32
CA ALA A 211 18.81 -7.81 -5.86
C ALA A 211 18.28 -6.37 -5.86
N THR A 212 17.43 -6.01 -6.82
CA THR A 212 16.81 -4.68 -6.89
C THR A 212 15.63 -4.58 -5.91
N ALA A 213 14.81 -5.62 -5.81
CA ALA A 213 13.67 -5.67 -4.89
C ALA A 213 14.09 -5.45 -3.42
N PHE A 214 15.23 -6.05 -3.02
CA PHE A 214 15.75 -6.04 -1.65
C PHE A 214 17.02 -5.21 -1.47
N ALA A 215 17.29 -4.28 -2.40
CA ALA A 215 18.29 -3.24 -2.16
C ALA A 215 17.96 -2.50 -0.85
N ALA A 216 18.99 -2.01 -0.15
CA ALA A 216 18.86 -1.35 1.15
C ALA A 216 17.69 -0.33 1.16
N PRO A 217 16.83 -0.36 2.20
CA PRO A 217 15.72 0.58 2.29
C PRO A 217 16.19 2.04 2.32
N THR A 218 15.45 2.88 1.62
CA THR A 218 15.63 4.33 1.57
C THR A 218 14.64 5.03 2.49
N VAL A 219 14.81 6.33 2.70
CA VAL A 219 13.82 7.15 3.44
C VAL A 219 12.46 7.11 2.75
N ALA A 220 12.40 7.06 1.42
CA ALA A 220 11.14 6.98 0.67
C ALA A 220 10.38 5.68 0.98
N ASP A 221 11.10 4.58 1.19
CA ASP A 221 10.50 3.30 1.62
C ASP A 221 9.90 3.40 3.03
N ALA A 222 10.30 4.36 3.86
CA ALA A 222 9.78 4.53 5.22
C ALA A 222 8.84 5.74 5.37
N SER A 223 8.75 6.64 4.38
CA SER A 223 8.09 7.94 4.54
C SER A 223 6.64 7.98 4.07
N LEU A 224 5.80 8.70 4.80
CA LEU A 224 4.45 9.09 4.38
C LEU A 224 4.40 10.49 3.74
N CYS A 225 5.52 11.21 3.62
CA CYS A 225 5.53 12.62 3.20
C CYS A 225 4.85 12.86 1.84
N GLU A 226 5.21 12.11 0.80
CA GLU A 226 4.62 12.29 -0.54
C GLU A 226 3.11 12.01 -0.55
N ALA A 227 2.68 10.99 0.20
CA ALA A 227 1.27 10.68 0.37
C ALA A 227 0.52 11.79 1.13
N MET A 228 1.12 12.38 2.16
CA MET A 228 0.52 13.50 2.90
C MET A 228 0.43 14.78 2.07
N ARG A 229 1.39 15.02 1.16
CA ARG A 229 1.33 16.14 0.20
C ARG A 229 0.14 15.99 -0.73
N GLY A 230 -0.09 14.81 -1.29
CA GLY A 230 -1.24 14.58 -2.17
C GLY A 230 -2.57 14.60 -1.42
N GLU A 231 -2.64 14.01 -0.22
CA GLU A 231 -3.81 14.07 0.66
C GLU A 231 -4.21 15.52 0.99
N PHE A 232 -3.24 16.39 1.25
CA PHE A 232 -3.49 17.82 1.46
C PHE A 232 -4.06 18.50 0.20
N VAL A 233 -3.57 18.15 -0.99
CA VAL A 233 -4.09 18.69 -2.26
C VAL A 233 -5.53 18.24 -2.50
N VAL A 234 -5.84 16.96 -2.29
CA VAL A 234 -7.20 16.41 -2.42
C VAL A 234 -8.14 17.04 -1.40
N SER A 235 -7.73 17.10 -0.13
CA SER A 235 -8.51 17.74 0.94
C SER A 235 -8.78 19.21 0.66
N THR A 236 -7.78 19.93 0.11
CA THR A 236 -7.93 21.34 -0.27
C THR A 236 -8.94 21.52 -1.40
N HIS A 237 -8.90 20.63 -2.41
CA HIS A 237 -9.88 20.63 -3.49
C HIS A 237 -11.29 20.46 -2.93
N HIS A 238 -11.50 19.43 -2.11
CA HIS A 238 -12.81 19.11 -1.55
C HIS A 238 -13.37 20.23 -0.65
N ILE A 239 -12.55 20.83 0.21
CA ILE A 239 -12.99 21.97 1.04
C ILE A 239 -13.41 23.16 0.17
N ARG A 240 -12.68 23.44 -0.91
CA ARG A 240 -13.01 24.54 -1.82
C ARG A 240 -14.31 24.26 -2.59
N GLU A 241 -14.54 23.03 -3.02
CA GLU A 241 -15.80 22.64 -3.65
C GLU A 241 -16.98 22.81 -2.70
N LEU A 242 -16.88 22.30 -1.47
CA LEU A 242 -17.91 22.46 -0.43
C LEU A 242 -18.18 23.93 -0.08
N ALA A 243 -17.18 24.80 -0.18
CA ALA A 243 -17.34 26.24 0.06
C ALA A 243 -18.07 26.96 -1.07
N VAL A 244 -17.98 26.46 -2.31
CA VAL A 244 -18.65 27.04 -3.49
C VAL A 244 -20.07 26.48 -3.66
N ASP A 245 -20.29 25.21 -3.35
CA ASP A 245 -21.58 24.54 -3.49
C ASP A 245 -22.10 23.99 -2.16
N SER A 246 -22.81 24.85 -1.41
CA SER A 246 -23.43 24.49 -0.13
C SER A 246 -24.56 23.46 -0.24
N SER A 247 -25.00 23.11 -1.46
CA SER A 247 -26.03 22.09 -1.71
C SER A 247 -25.48 20.66 -1.81
N THR A 248 -24.16 20.49 -1.93
CA THR A 248 -23.47 19.18 -1.99
C THR A 248 -22.98 18.66 -0.63
N ALA A 249 -23.11 19.48 0.43
CA ALA A 249 -22.78 19.03 1.77
C ALA A 249 -23.76 17.91 2.19
N PRO A 250 -23.29 16.72 2.58
CA PRO A 250 -24.16 15.65 3.06
C PRO A 250 -24.96 16.16 4.25
N SER A 251 -26.25 16.38 4.00
CA SER A 251 -27.19 17.01 4.92
C SER A 251 -27.47 16.08 6.11
N ARG A 252 -26.69 16.23 7.18
CA ARG A 252 -27.05 15.77 8.55
C ARG A 252 -26.81 16.82 9.63
N ILE A 253 -26.33 18.01 9.28
CA ILE A 253 -26.17 19.15 10.22
C ILE A 253 -27.25 20.20 9.87
N PRO A 254 -28.16 20.57 10.79
CA PRO A 254 -29.27 21.48 10.50
C PRO A 254 -28.84 22.84 9.93
N ASN A 255 -29.53 23.24 8.86
CA ASN A 255 -29.26 24.32 7.90
C ASN A 255 -29.29 25.79 8.40
N LEU A 256 -28.91 26.10 9.65
CA LEU A 256 -28.91 27.51 10.12
C LEU A 256 -27.59 27.97 10.79
N LEU A 257 -26.60 27.10 10.98
CA LEU A 257 -25.30 27.39 11.61
C LEU A 257 -24.01 27.13 10.79
N PRO A 258 -23.98 26.75 9.48
CA PRO A 258 -22.72 26.35 8.82
C PRO A 258 -21.59 27.39 8.90
N ALA A 259 -21.89 28.68 8.70
CA ALA A 259 -20.89 29.75 8.70
C ALA A 259 -20.35 30.10 10.11
N LEU A 260 -21.06 29.72 11.18
CA LEU A 260 -20.65 29.99 12.56
C LEU A 260 -19.81 28.85 13.15
N THR A 261 -19.97 27.62 12.65
CA THR A 261 -19.27 26.44 13.18
C THR A 261 -18.15 25.95 12.27
N TRP A 262 -18.13 26.34 11.00
CA TRP A 262 -17.13 25.91 10.03
C TRP A 262 -16.63 27.08 9.18
N ASP A 263 -15.31 27.22 9.12
CA ASP A 263 -14.60 28.21 8.32
C ASP A 263 -13.65 27.46 7.36
N PRO A 264 -13.87 27.55 6.03
CA PRO A 264 -13.06 26.83 5.05
C PRO A 264 -11.58 27.22 5.11
N GLU A 265 -11.26 28.51 5.25
CA GLU A 265 -9.87 28.98 5.25
C GLU A 265 -9.13 28.54 6.51
N LYS A 266 -9.77 28.64 7.68
CA LYS A 266 -9.20 28.12 8.92
C LYS A 266 -9.06 26.61 8.89
N SER A 267 -9.98 25.89 8.25
CA SER A 267 -9.88 24.45 8.07
C SER A 267 -8.68 24.07 7.20
N LEU A 268 -8.45 24.81 6.10
CA LEU A 268 -7.27 24.62 5.26
C LEU A 268 -5.97 24.89 6.03
N ALA A 269 -5.93 25.91 6.90
CA ALA A 269 -4.77 26.18 7.74
C ALA A 269 -4.48 25.06 8.73
N ILE A 270 -5.52 24.49 9.38
CA ILE A 270 -5.39 23.33 10.28
C ILE A 270 -4.89 22.11 9.51
N LEU A 271 -5.41 21.86 8.30
CA LEU A 271 -4.96 20.75 7.47
C LEU A 271 -3.51 20.92 7.01
N ALA A 272 -3.09 22.12 6.63
CA ALA A 272 -1.72 22.39 6.21
C ALA A 272 -0.72 22.03 7.33
N ASP A 273 -0.99 22.49 8.55
CA ASP A 273 -0.17 22.19 9.71
C ASP A 273 -0.16 20.67 10.01
N GLY A 274 -1.35 20.06 10.11
CA GLY A 274 -1.49 18.65 10.46
C GLY A 274 -1.03 17.64 9.39
N HIS A 275 -0.80 18.07 8.14
CA HIS A 275 -0.16 17.24 7.10
C HIS A 275 1.35 17.47 7.01
N SER A 276 1.85 18.61 7.49
CA SER A 276 3.25 19.01 7.29
C SER A 276 4.27 18.16 8.05
N TRP A 277 3.88 17.59 9.20
CA TRP A 277 4.79 16.87 10.08
C TRP A 277 5.51 15.71 9.39
N ALA A 278 4.83 14.99 8.50
CA ALA A 278 5.37 13.83 7.79
C ALA A 278 6.56 14.20 6.88
N CYS A 279 6.66 15.48 6.50
CA CYS A 279 7.69 16.04 5.64
C CYS A 279 8.76 16.85 6.42
N SER A 280 8.72 16.85 7.76
CA SER A 280 9.69 17.57 8.58
C SER A 280 11.07 16.90 8.60
N ASP A 281 12.12 17.70 8.82
CA ASP A 281 13.49 17.19 9.03
C ASP A 281 13.57 16.25 10.24
N ALA A 282 12.80 16.54 11.30
CA ALA A 282 12.71 15.66 12.47
C ALA A 282 12.17 14.27 12.10
N THR A 283 11.13 14.22 11.26
CA THR A 283 10.61 12.94 10.74
C THR A 283 11.64 12.27 9.85
N ALA A 284 12.26 12.99 8.91
CA ALA A 284 13.29 12.43 8.04
C ALA A 284 14.46 11.81 8.85
N ASN A 285 14.94 12.49 9.88
CA ASN A 285 16.00 11.97 10.77
C ASN A 285 15.58 10.69 11.50
N ASN A 286 14.36 10.66 12.04
CA ASN A 286 13.81 9.44 12.66
C ASN A 286 13.72 8.28 11.65
N LEU A 287 13.36 8.56 10.40
CA LEU A 287 13.26 7.54 9.35
C LEU A 287 14.62 6.98 8.92
N VAL A 288 15.66 7.81 8.87
CA VAL A 288 17.04 7.38 8.56
C VAL A 288 17.53 6.40 9.62
N SER A 289 17.29 6.69 10.89
CA SER A 289 17.73 5.87 12.04
C SER A 289 16.70 4.83 12.49
N ASP A 290 15.63 4.62 11.71
CA ASP A 290 14.48 3.77 12.03
C ASP A 290 14.06 3.87 13.51
N VAL A 291 13.87 5.11 13.97
CA VAL A 291 13.27 5.44 15.27
C VAL A 291 11.79 5.67 15.03
N ARG A 292 10.92 5.09 15.88
CA ARG A 292 9.47 5.27 15.76
C ARG A 292 9.15 6.77 15.76
N VAL A 293 8.55 7.24 14.66
CA VAL A 293 8.14 8.64 14.56
C VAL A 293 7.05 8.88 15.61
N ASP A 294 7.12 9.99 16.33
CA ASP A 294 6.06 10.43 17.24
C ASP A 294 5.39 11.68 16.66
N PRO A 295 4.26 11.52 15.93
CA PRO A 295 3.51 12.66 15.42
C PRO A 295 2.80 13.43 16.53
N GLY A 296 2.68 12.85 17.73
CA GLY A 296 1.94 13.39 18.86
C GLY A 296 2.46 14.73 19.38
N GLN A 297 3.72 15.07 19.10
CA GLN A 297 4.25 16.40 19.37
C GLN A 297 3.51 17.52 18.62
N ASN A 298 2.82 17.20 17.52
CA ASN A 298 2.04 18.16 16.73
C ASN A 298 0.54 18.16 17.07
N ARG A 299 0.10 17.39 18.08
CA ARG A 299 -1.32 17.34 18.44
C ARG A 299 -1.73 18.62 19.16
N GLN A 300 -2.50 19.45 18.47
CA GLN A 300 -2.99 20.71 19.04
C GLN A 300 -4.24 20.50 19.91
N SER A 301 -4.30 21.18 21.06
CA SER A 301 -5.48 21.17 21.93
C SER A 301 -6.72 21.74 21.22
N LEU A 302 -7.90 21.17 21.47
CA LEU A 302 -9.18 21.73 21.02
C LEU A 302 -9.55 23.03 21.77
N TRP A 303 -8.91 23.31 22.92
CA TRP A 303 -9.16 24.49 23.75
C TRP A 303 -8.29 25.68 23.33
N ARG A 304 -8.35 26.05 22.05
CA ARG A 304 -7.61 27.17 21.47
C ARG A 304 -8.55 28.12 20.73
N LEU A 305 -8.20 29.40 20.65
CA LEU A 305 -9.08 30.45 20.09
C LEU A 305 -9.47 30.16 18.64
N GLU A 306 -8.58 29.51 17.88
CA GLU A 306 -8.80 29.09 16.51
C GLU A 306 -9.98 28.09 16.40
N CYS A 307 -10.17 27.24 17.42
CA CYS A 307 -11.28 26.28 17.46
C CYS A 307 -12.59 26.89 17.94
N VAL A 308 -12.57 28.03 18.63
CA VAL A 308 -13.80 28.78 18.92
C VAL A 308 -14.40 29.31 17.62
N ALA A 309 -13.54 29.73 16.69
CA ALA A 309 -13.94 30.30 15.39
C ALA A 309 -14.01 29.28 14.24
N ASN A 310 -13.75 27.99 14.51
CA ASN A 310 -13.87 26.87 13.56
C ASN A 310 -14.01 25.51 14.30
N PRO A 311 -15.04 25.34 15.16
CA PRO A 311 -15.16 24.15 15.99
C PRO A 311 -15.30 22.87 15.16
N THR A 312 -16.07 22.89 14.07
CA THR A 312 -16.24 21.72 13.19
C THR A 312 -14.93 21.33 12.53
N GLY A 313 -14.15 22.29 12.00
CA GLY A 313 -12.86 22.00 11.37
C GLY A 313 -11.85 21.42 12.35
N CYS A 314 -11.79 21.93 13.60
CA CYS A 314 -10.92 21.37 14.63
C CYS A 314 -11.31 19.94 15.04
N ILE A 315 -12.60 19.66 15.22
CA ILE A 315 -13.08 18.32 15.60
C ILE A 315 -12.78 17.31 14.49
N LEU A 316 -13.07 17.65 13.23
CA LEU A 316 -12.80 16.77 12.09
C LEU A 316 -11.30 16.47 11.96
N ALA A 317 -10.45 17.49 12.16
CA ALA A 317 -9.00 17.32 12.14
C ALA A 317 -8.49 16.40 13.27
N ASP A 318 -8.96 16.57 14.51
CA ASP A 318 -8.55 15.72 15.65
C ASP A 318 -9.02 14.25 15.48
N ILE A 319 -10.11 14.00 14.76
CA ILE A 319 -10.56 12.65 14.39
C ILE A 319 -9.71 12.06 13.27
N ALA A 320 -9.39 12.85 12.24
CA ALA A 320 -8.72 12.37 11.03
C ALA A 320 -7.22 12.09 11.25
N PHE A 321 -6.49 13.00 11.88
CA PHE A 321 -5.03 12.91 11.98
C PHE A 321 -4.48 11.65 12.68
N PRO A 322 -5.09 11.13 13.76
CA PRO A 322 -4.62 9.90 14.39
C PRO A 322 -4.51 8.70 13.45
N ALA A 323 -5.36 8.63 12.41
CA ALA A 323 -5.28 7.56 11.42
C ALA A 323 -3.96 7.60 10.62
N TYR A 324 -3.46 8.79 10.29
CA TYR A 324 -2.22 8.96 9.52
C TYR A 324 -0.97 8.56 10.32
N TYR A 325 -1.01 8.65 11.64
CA TYR A 325 0.12 8.26 12.50
C TYR A 325 0.41 6.77 12.37
N ASN A 326 -0.64 5.94 12.40
CA ASN A 326 -0.47 4.51 12.17
C ASN A 326 -0.02 4.19 10.74
N TYR A 327 -0.35 5.03 9.75
CA TYR A 327 0.10 4.80 8.37
C TYR A 327 1.61 5.03 8.25
N GLN A 328 2.13 6.03 8.95
CA GLN A 328 3.57 6.28 9.02
C GLN A 328 4.30 5.12 9.71
N TRP A 329 3.78 4.57 10.80
CA TRP A 329 4.42 3.41 11.42
C TRP A 329 4.40 2.17 10.52
N LYS A 330 3.30 1.96 9.78
CA LYS A 330 3.24 0.89 8.77
C LYS A 330 4.26 1.07 7.65
N ALA A 331 4.54 2.30 7.23
CA ALA A 331 5.60 2.60 6.27
C ALA A 331 7.00 2.30 6.85
N GLN A 332 7.26 2.64 8.13
CA GLN A 332 8.50 2.24 8.81
C GLN A 332 8.64 0.71 8.89
N ASP A 333 7.56 0.02 9.25
CA ASP A 333 7.53 -1.45 9.32
C ASP A 333 7.77 -2.08 7.94
N HIS A 334 7.24 -1.50 6.87
CA HIS A 334 7.53 -1.93 5.50
C HIS A 334 9.03 -1.87 5.19
N ALA A 335 9.69 -0.75 5.50
CA ALA A 335 11.13 -0.63 5.30
C ALA A 335 11.93 -1.66 6.12
N ALA A 336 11.51 -1.92 7.37
CA ALA A 336 12.14 -2.92 8.22
C ALA A 336 11.94 -4.37 7.72
N ARG A 337 10.79 -4.69 7.09
CA ARG A 337 10.54 -6.00 6.45
C ARG A 337 11.47 -6.23 5.24
N LEU A 338 11.67 -5.20 4.43
CA LEU A 338 12.64 -5.24 3.32
C LEU A 338 14.06 -5.49 3.83
N GLU A 339 14.44 -4.84 4.94
CA GLU A 339 15.73 -4.99 5.60
C GLU A 339 15.97 -6.41 6.11
N LEU A 340 15.00 -6.99 6.83
CA LEU A 340 15.09 -8.38 7.30
C LEU A 340 15.17 -9.36 6.12
N MET A 341 14.33 -9.20 5.10
CA MET A 341 14.40 -10.08 3.93
C MET A 341 15.74 -9.96 3.21
N GLY A 342 16.27 -8.74 3.05
CA GLY A 342 17.63 -8.51 2.53
C GLY A 342 18.71 -9.22 3.34
N ALA A 343 18.62 -9.20 4.68
CA ALA A 343 19.53 -9.92 5.56
C ALA A 343 19.45 -11.45 5.38
N LEU A 344 18.24 -12.01 5.24
CA LEU A 344 18.06 -13.44 4.98
C LEU A 344 18.61 -13.85 3.61
N LEU A 345 18.43 -13.03 2.58
CA LEU A 345 19.01 -13.25 1.25
C LEU A 345 20.55 -13.16 1.28
N TRP A 346 21.10 -12.22 2.04
CA TRP A 346 22.55 -12.15 2.25
C TRP A 346 23.07 -13.40 2.95
N LEU A 347 22.39 -13.84 4.01
CA LEU A 347 22.78 -15.03 4.77
C LEU A 347 22.75 -16.28 3.88
N ARG A 348 21.70 -16.44 3.07
CA ARG A 348 21.60 -17.54 2.10
C ARG A 348 22.83 -17.64 1.18
N SER A 349 23.39 -16.52 0.74
CA SER A 349 24.53 -16.50 -0.19
C SER A 349 25.90 -16.51 0.50
N ASN A 350 25.99 -16.17 1.79
CA ASN A 350 27.26 -15.90 2.48
C ASN A 350 27.45 -16.70 3.78
N ALA A 351 26.44 -17.45 4.23
CA ALA A 351 26.52 -18.21 5.46
C ALA A 351 27.64 -19.24 5.41
N ARG A 352 28.35 -19.33 6.53
CA ARG A 352 29.31 -20.40 6.79
C ARG A 352 28.54 -21.66 7.17
N THR A 353 28.72 -22.73 6.40
CA THR A 353 27.99 -23.99 6.56
C THR A 353 28.39 -24.76 7.83
N ASP A 354 29.54 -24.44 8.41
CA ASP A 354 30.07 -25.04 9.63
C ASP A 354 29.63 -24.34 10.92
N GLU A 355 28.88 -23.23 10.82
CA GLU A 355 28.41 -22.46 11.96
C GLU A 355 26.88 -22.36 12.02
N PRO A 356 26.28 -22.26 13.22
CA PRO A 356 24.85 -22.01 13.35
C PRO A 356 24.45 -20.70 12.65
N LEU A 357 23.28 -20.69 12.00
CA LEU A 357 22.80 -19.53 11.24
C LEU A 357 22.34 -18.37 12.14
N GLU A 358 21.82 -18.67 13.34
CA GLU A 358 21.28 -17.65 14.25
C GLU A 358 22.32 -16.61 14.71
N PRO A 359 23.51 -16.99 15.21
CA PRO A 359 24.57 -16.04 15.53
C PRO A 359 25.02 -15.22 14.32
N GLN A 360 25.03 -15.82 13.12
CA GLN A 360 25.41 -15.14 11.89
C GLN A 360 24.38 -14.08 11.50
N LEU A 361 23.08 -14.42 11.54
CA LEU A 361 21.99 -13.46 11.32
C LEU A 361 22.03 -12.33 12.35
N THR A 362 22.20 -12.67 13.63
CA THR A 362 22.24 -11.69 14.72
C THR A 362 23.41 -10.72 14.53
N ALA A 363 24.61 -11.23 14.23
CA ALA A 363 25.77 -10.39 13.95
C ALA A 363 25.56 -9.48 12.74
N TYR A 364 25.03 -10.02 11.63
CA TYR A 364 24.71 -9.23 10.45
C TYR A 364 23.70 -8.12 10.76
N TRP A 365 22.62 -8.46 11.44
CA TRP A 365 21.57 -7.53 11.82
C TRP A 365 22.12 -6.39 12.69
N GLN A 366 22.89 -6.70 13.73
CA GLN A 366 23.47 -5.68 14.61
C GLN A 366 24.41 -4.72 13.88
N GLN A 367 25.12 -5.20 12.85
CA GLN A 367 26.08 -4.39 12.10
C GLN A 367 25.42 -3.52 11.02
N HIS A 368 24.35 -4.00 10.38
CA HIS A 368 23.79 -3.37 9.18
C HIS A 368 22.43 -2.71 9.39
N ARG A 369 21.78 -2.95 10.53
CA ARG A 369 20.45 -2.40 10.78
C ARG A 369 20.46 -0.87 10.90
N ARG A 370 19.40 -0.21 10.42
CA ARG A 370 19.24 1.25 10.53
C ARG A 370 18.85 1.73 11.94
N GLY A 371 18.18 0.88 12.72
CA GLY A 371 17.65 1.21 14.04
C GLY A 371 17.75 0.08 15.06
N ASN A 372 17.08 0.23 16.19
CA ASN A 372 17.26 -0.67 17.34
C ASN A 372 16.22 -1.80 17.43
N ARG A 373 15.46 -2.07 16.37
CA ARG A 373 14.43 -3.11 16.35
C ARG A 373 14.98 -4.47 16.75
N GLU A 374 14.24 -5.13 17.62
CA GLU A 374 14.58 -6.48 18.10
C GLU A 374 14.26 -7.53 17.04
N LEU A 375 15.16 -8.51 16.92
CA LEU A 375 14.91 -9.78 16.23
C LEU A 375 14.83 -10.90 17.26
N ARG A 376 13.89 -11.84 17.05
CA ARG A 376 13.77 -13.07 17.85
C ARG A 376 13.65 -14.26 16.92
N LEU A 377 14.31 -15.37 17.26
CA LEU A 377 13.97 -16.66 16.65
C LEU A 377 12.89 -17.31 17.51
N GLU A 378 11.97 -18.04 16.87
CA GLU A 378 11.07 -18.93 17.59
C GLU A 378 11.80 -20.19 18.07
N ASP A 379 11.26 -20.84 19.09
CA ASP A 379 11.81 -22.05 19.71
C ASP A 379 11.97 -23.21 18.70
N ASP A 380 11.26 -23.16 17.57
CA ASP A 380 11.35 -24.12 16.49
C ASP A 380 12.63 -23.98 15.63
N GLY A 381 13.36 -22.87 15.78
CA GLY A 381 14.55 -22.53 14.99
C GLY A 381 14.26 -22.31 13.50
N ARG A 382 12.99 -22.20 13.11
CA ARG A 382 12.50 -22.14 11.72
C ARG A 382 11.80 -20.83 11.39
N THR A 383 11.54 -19.99 12.38
CA THR A 383 10.87 -18.72 12.20
C THR A 383 11.68 -17.59 12.83
N VAL A 384 11.85 -16.49 12.11
CA VAL A 384 12.41 -15.23 12.62
C VAL A 384 11.30 -14.19 12.75
N LYS A 385 11.30 -13.47 13.87
CA LYS A 385 10.36 -12.40 14.21
C LYS A 385 11.07 -11.05 14.28
N LEU A 386 10.43 -10.05 13.69
CA LEU A 386 10.85 -8.65 13.70
C LEU A 386 9.86 -7.80 14.49
N GLN A 387 10.36 -6.96 15.38
CA GLN A 387 9.55 -6.01 16.13
C GLN A 387 8.91 -4.95 15.22
N MET A 388 7.60 -4.73 15.36
CA MET A 388 6.81 -3.75 14.61
C MET A 388 6.50 -2.49 15.43
N TYR A 389 6.34 -1.36 14.75
CA TYR A 389 5.94 -0.08 15.35
C TYR A 389 4.45 0.22 15.21
N ALA A 390 3.80 -0.27 14.16
CA ALA A 390 2.40 0.00 13.92
C ALA A 390 1.51 -0.56 15.02
N ASP A 391 0.46 0.18 15.36
CA ASP A 391 -0.52 -0.28 16.33
C ASP A 391 -1.35 -1.42 15.71
N GLY A 392 -1.48 -2.52 16.45
CA GLY A 392 -2.19 -3.72 16.04
C GLY A 392 -2.08 -4.84 17.09
N PRO A 393 -2.81 -5.95 16.91
CA PRO A 393 -2.70 -7.10 17.81
C PRO A 393 -1.30 -7.73 17.77
N ASP A 394 -0.64 -7.68 16.61
CA ASP A 394 0.66 -8.31 16.38
C ASP A 394 1.78 -7.26 16.46
N THR A 395 2.50 -7.26 17.58
CA THR A 395 3.72 -6.44 17.77
C THR A 395 4.96 -7.04 17.10
N TRP A 396 4.80 -8.22 16.50
CA TRP A 396 5.84 -9.00 15.86
C TRP A 396 5.40 -9.42 14.47
N TRP A 397 6.32 -9.38 13.52
CA TRP A 397 6.13 -9.88 12.17
C TRP A 397 7.07 -11.04 11.91
N SER A 398 6.53 -12.17 11.46
CA SER A 398 7.29 -13.42 11.31
C SER A 398 7.55 -13.78 9.84
N LEU A 399 8.71 -14.36 9.57
CA LEU A 399 9.07 -15.03 8.33
C LEU A 399 9.72 -16.39 8.61
N PRO A 400 9.60 -17.35 7.66
CA PRO A 400 10.47 -18.51 7.63
C PRO A 400 11.94 -18.10 7.70
N PHE A 401 12.70 -18.79 8.54
CA PHE A 401 14.14 -18.65 8.64
C PHE A 401 14.79 -19.64 7.67
N PHE A 402 15.49 -19.10 6.67
CA PHE A 402 16.18 -19.85 5.65
C PHE A 402 17.63 -19.33 5.48
N PRO A 403 18.56 -20.14 4.94
CA PRO A 403 18.41 -21.54 4.51
C PRO A 403 18.10 -22.47 5.70
N ALA A 404 17.26 -23.49 5.52
CA ALA A 404 17.09 -24.49 6.57
C ALA A 404 18.42 -25.24 6.72
N ALA A 405 18.90 -25.42 7.96
CA ALA A 405 19.98 -26.36 8.22
C ALA A 405 19.47 -27.77 7.84
N GLU A 406 20.23 -28.49 7.01
CA GLU A 406 19.92 -29.90 6.68
C GLU A 406 19.95 -30.80 7.92
#